data_AF-A0A1G8DX08-F1
#
_entry.id   AF-A0A1G8DX08-F1
#
_cell.length_a   1.000
_cell.length_b   1.000
_cell.length_c   1.000
_cell.angle_alpha   90.00
_cell.angle_beta   90.00
_cell.angle_gamma   90.00
#
_symmetry.space_group_name_H-M   'P 1'
#
loop_
_entity.id
_entity.type
_entity.pdbx_description
1 polymer ?
#
loop_
_entity_poly.entity_id
_entity_poly.type
_entity_poly.pdbx_seq_one_letter_code
_entity_poly.pdbx_strand_id
1 'polypeptide(L)'
;MNTNDIPPTLPELEYWMKENCFNFNGYSIGGNHIYEGFGIEQSGDYFIWYYTERGQKQNLKHFKTEAEIVEYAFNQIKSDKWAKTHCVGFSADLNKIIELKNKLDEMNIEYFEDNIPYYGIERPVYRVFVSGCDILKTEHLKKKYRTEK
;
A
#
# COMPACT_ATOMS: atom_id res chain seq x y z
N MET A 1 -0.36 9.47 -20.68
CA MET A 1 -1.47 8.48 -20.65
C MET A 1 -2.66 9.14 -19.98
N ASN A 2 -3.87 9.06 -20.54
CA ASN A 2 -5.05 9.52 -19.82
C ASN A 2 -5.21 8.67 -18.57
N THR A 3 -5.60 9.28 -17.45
CA THR A 3 -5.76 8.61 -16.14
C THR A 3 -6.92 7.59 -16.10
N ASN A 4 -7.63 7.40 -17.22
CA ASN A 4 -8.75 6.49 -17.38
C ASN A 4 -8.48 5.31 -18.32
N ASP A 5 -7.32 5.24 -18.96
CA ASP A 5 -6.99 4.10 -19.81
C ASP A 5 -6.45 2.96 -18.94
N ILE A 6 -7.02 1.77 -19.10
CA ILE A 6 -6.55 0.56 -18.42
C ILE A 6 -5.15 0.23 -18.95
N PRO A 7 -4.14 0.00 -18.08
CA PRO A 7 -2.82 -0.42 -18.50
C PRO A 7 -2.88 -1.72 -19.32
N PRO A 8 -2.17 -1.85 -20.46
CA PRO A 8 -2.23 -3.07 -21.28
C PRO A 8 -1.48 -4.27 -20.69
N THR A 9 -0.43 -4.03 -19.91
CA THR A 9 0.49 -5.07 -19.41
C THR A 9 0.76 -4.91 -17.90
N LEU A 10 1.34 -5.95 -17.28
CA LEU A 10 1.75 -5.92 -15.86
C LEU A 10 2.79 -4.84 -15.57
N PRO A 11 3.85 -4.64 -16.39
CA PRO A 11 4.79 -3.53 -16.19
C PRO A 11 4.12 -2.16 -16.30
N GLU A 12 3.15 -2.00 -17.20
CA GLU A 12 2.41 -0.74 -17.33
C GLU A 12 1.44 -0.52 -16.16
N LEU A 13 0.85 -1.57 -15.59
CA LEU A 13 0.07 -1.49 -14.36
C LEU A 13 0.94 -1.07 -13.18
N GLU A 14 2.11 -1.70 -13.03
CA GLU A 14 3.10 -1.33 -12.00
C GLU A 14 3.53 0.13 -12.16
N TYR A 15 3.84 0.56 -13.39
CA TYR A 15 4.21 1.94 -13.69
C TYR A 15 3.07 2.91 -13.36
N TRP A 16 1.85 2.61 -13.80
CA TRP A 16 0.67 3.41 -13.48
C TRP A 16 0.45 3.53 -11.97
N MET A 17 0.62 2.45 -11.21
CA MET A 17 0.53 2.47 -9.75
C MET A 17 1.56 3.41 -9.12
N LYS A 18 2.82 3.35 -9.58
CA LYS A 18 3.90 4.22 -9.10
C LYS A 18 3.62 5.69 -9.39
N GLU A 19 3.26 6.02 -10.63
CA GLU A 19 2.95 7.39 -11.05
C GLU A 19 1.74 7.98 -10.30
N ASN A 20 0.81 7.12 -9.88
CA ASN A 20 -0.40 7.53 -9.15
C ASN A 20 -0.30 7.36 -7.63
N CYS A 21 0.92 7.10 -7.12
CA CYS A 21 1.25 6.99 -5.70
C CYS A 21 0.40 5.95 -4.95
N PHE A 22 0.18 4.78 -5.57
CA PHE A 22 -0.34 3.61 -4.89
C PHE A 22 0.76 2.96 -4.02
N ASN A 23 0.37 2.31 -2.93
CA ASN A 23 1.32 1.62 -2.07
C ASN A 23 1.58 0.20 -2.56
N PHE A 24 2.83 -0.24 -2.40
CA PHE A 24 3.29 -1.61 -2.68
C PHE A 24 3.49 -2.43 -1.39
N ASN A 25 2.88 -1.98 -0.28
CA ASN A 25 2.89 -2.74 0.98
C ASN A 25 1.75 -3.76 1.01
N GLY A 26 0.59 -3.41 0.42
CA GLY A 26 -0.57 -4.30 0.29
C GLY A 26 -0.77 -4.88 -1.11
N TYR A 27 0.13 -4.58 -2.05
CA TYR A 27 0.03 -5.03 -3.43
C TYR A 27 1.38 -5.51 -3.97
N SER A 28 1.40 -6.76 -4.44
CA SER A 28 2.51 -7.39 -5.15
C SER A 28 2.23 -7.38 -6.65
N ILE A 29 2.58 -6.28 -7.31
CA ILE A 29 2.39 -6.06 -8.75
C ILE A 29 3.78 -5.80 -9.33
N GLY A 30 4.24 -6.66 -10.24
CA GLY A 30 5.63 -6.65 -10.72
C GLY A 30 6.60 -7.50 -9.88
N GLY A 31 6.09 -8.29 -8.93
CA GLY A 31 6.87 -9.30 -8.20
C GLY A 31 7.57 -8.82 -6.93
N ASN A 32 7.22 -7.65 -6.40
CA ASN A 32 7.67 -7.22 -5.07
C ASN A 32 7.12 -8.12 -3.97
N HIS A 33 7.91 -8.36 -2.92
CA HIS A 33 7.45 -9.15 -1.78
C HIS A 33 6.51 -8.33 -0.88
N ILE A 34 5.40 -8.93 -0.47
CA ILE A 34 4.47 -8.39 0.54
C ILE A 34 4.22 -9.45 1.62
N TYR A 35 4.03 -8.97 2.85
CA TYR A 35 3.69 -9.84 3.99
C TYR A 35 2.19 -10.15 4.05
N GLU A 36 1.39 -9.16 3.70
CA GLU A 36 -0.07 -9.22 3.67
C GLU A 36 -0.60 -8.36 2.52
N GLY A 37 -1.61 -8.85 1.80
CA GLY A 37 -2.26 -8.11 0.73
C GLY A 37 -2.47 -8.93 -0.54
N PHE A 38 -2.76 -8.25 -1.64
CA PHE A 38 -3.07 -8.88 -2.91
C PHE A 38 -1.87 -8.93 -3.84
N GLY A 39 -1.84 -9.88 -4.77
CA GLY A 39 -0.79 -9.93 -5.77
C GLY A 39 -1.18 -10.70 -7.02
N ILE A 40 -0.29 -10.58 -8.00
CA ILE A 40 -0.35 -11.33 -9.25
C ILE A 40 0.81 -12.31 -9.30
N GLU A 41 0.51 -13.56 -9.63
CA GLU A 41 1.50 -14.59 -9.91
C GLU A 41 1.23 -15.20 -11.29
N GLN A 42 2.27 -15.37 -12.09
CA GLN A 42 2.22 -16.19 -13.30
C GLN A 42 2.56 -17.64 -12.93
N SER A 43 1.68 -18.58 -13.26
CA SER A 43 1.87 -20.01 -13.01
C SER A 43 1.66 -20.79 -14.30
N GLY A 44 2.75 -21.16 -14.97
CA GLY A 44 2.69 -21.74 -16.31
C GLY A 44 2.01 -20.80 -17.30
N ASP A 45 0.95 -21.29 -17.95
CA ASP A 45 0.21 -20.58 -19.01
C ASP A 45 -0.95 -19.71 -18.50
N TYR A 46 -1.09 -19.56 -17.18
CA TYR A 46 -2.16 -18.76 -16.59
C TYR A 46 -1.65 -17.80 -15.52
N PHE A 47 -2.48 -16.81 -15.22
CA PHE A 47 -2.23 -15.81 -14.19
C PHE A 47 -3.18 -16.00 -13.02
N ILE A 48 -2.71 -15.70 -11.82
CA ILE A 48 -3.45 -15.87 -10.57
C ILE A 48 -3.51 -14.52 -9.85
N TRP A 49 -4.72 -14.07 -9.56
CA TRP A 49 -4.96 -13.07 -8.52
C TRP A 49 -5.03 -13.78 -7.18
N TYR A 50 -4.13 -13.46 -6.26
CA TYR A 50 -4.06 -14.07 -4.95
C TYR A 50 -4.14 -13.03 -3.84
N TYR A 51 -4.47 -13.50 -2.64
CA TYR A 51 -4.26 -12.79 -1.39
C TYR A 51 -3.28 -13.58 -0.54
N THR A 52 -2.38 -12.90 0.16
CA THR A 52 -1.46 -13.51 1.12
C THR A 52 -1.64 -12.83 2.45
N GLU A 53 -1.55 -13.60 3.54
CA GLU A 53 -1.42 -13.08 4.89
C GLU A 53 -0.45 -13.97 5.65
N ARG A 54 0.60 -13.38 6.23
CA ARG A 54 1.60 -14.10 7.05
C ARG A 54 2.21 -15.31 6.32
N GLY A 55 2.40 -15.18 5.00
CA GLY A 55 2.96 -16.22 4.13
C GLY A 55 1.96 -17.30 3.69
N GLN A 56 0.69 -17.23 4.11
CA GLN A 56 -0.36 -18.12 3.62
C GLN A 56 -1.02 -17.50 2.40
N LYS A 57 -0.75 -18.09 1.23
CA LYS A 57 -1.29 -17.65 -0.06
C LYS A 57 -2.62 -18.35 -0.35
N GLN A 58 -3.64 -17.56 -0.65
CA GLN A 58 -4.93 -18.00 -1.17
C GLN A 58 -5.09 -17.52 -2.61
N ASN A 59 -5.24 -18.47 -3.54
CA ASN A 59 -5.58 -18.16 -4.93
C ASN A 59 -7.07 -17.78 -4.99
N LEU A 60 -7.36 -16.56 -5.44
CA LEU A 60 -8.72 -16.03 -5.47
C LEU A 60 -9.36 -16.18 -6.85
N LYS A 61 -8.59 -15.95 -7.92
CA LYS A 61 -9.09 -16.02 -9.30
C LYS A 61 -7.98 -16.33 -10.29
N HIS A 62 -8.33 -17.01 -11.38
CA HIS A 62 -7.42 -17.42 -12.45
C HIS A 62 -7.81 -16.75 -13.77
N PHE A 63 -6.82 -16.46 -14.61
CA PHE A 63 -6.97 -15.78 -15.89
C PHE A 63 -6.06 -16.43 -16.93
N LYS A 64 -6.49 -16.46 -18.19
CA LYS A 64 -5.71 -17.10 -19.27
C LYS A 64 -4.72 -16.14 -19.91
N THR A 65 -5.00 -14.85 -19.86
CA THR A 65 -4.21 -13.83 -20.53
C THR A 65 -3.78 -12.72 -19.57
N GLU A 66 -2.68 -12.06 -19.90
CA GLU A 66 -2.18 -10.92 -19.13
C GLU A 66 -3.19 -9.77 -19.12
N ALA A 67 -3.81 -9.47 -20.27
CA ALA A 67 -4.80 -8.41 -20.39
C ALA A 67 -5.98 -8.59 -19.44
N GLU A 68 -6.50 -9.81 -19.31
CA GLU A 68 -7.63 -10.11 -18.41
C GLU A 68 -7.28 -9.88 -16.93
N ILE A 69 -6.09 -10.32 -16.48
CA ILE A 69 -5.69 -10.12 -15.08
C ILE A 69 -5.34 -8.66 -14.81
N VAL A 70 -4.73 -7.96 -15.76
CA VAL A 70 -4.38 -6.54 -15.61
C VAL A 70 -5.64 -5.69 -15.49
N GLU A 71 -6.63 -5.89 -16.34
CA GLU A 71 -7.93 -5.21 -16.24
C GLU A 71 -8.60 -5.49 -14.90
N TYR A 72 -8.61 -6.76 -14.47
CA TYR A 72 -9.20 -7.14 -13.19
C TYR A 72 -8.48 -6.45 -12.02
N ALA A 73 -7.16 -6.54 -11.96
CA ALA A 73 -6.34 -5.96 -10.90
C ALA A 73 -6.45 -4.44 -10.87
N PHE A 74 -6.39 -3.77 -12.03
CA PHE A 74 -6.59 -2.33 -12.15
C PHE A 74 -7.91 -1.89 -11.50
N ASN A 75 -9.01 -2.58 -11.80
CA ASN A 75 -10.32 -2.26 -11.24
C ASN A 75 -10.38 -2.51 -9.72
N GLN A 76 -9.78 -3.61 -9.23
CA GLN A 76 -9.68 -3.88 -7.79
C GLN A 76 -8.89 -2.78 -7.07
N ILE A 77 -7.66 -2.50 -7.52
CA ILE A 77 -6.76 -1.50 -6.94
C ILE A 77 -7.39 -0.10 -6.95
N LYS A 78 -8.01 0.29 -8.07
CA LYS A 78 -8.66 1.60 -8.21
C LYS A 78 -9.84 1.77 -7.26
N SER A 79 -10.56 0.68 -6.95
CA SER A 79 -11.71 0.70 -6.04
C SER A 79 -11.33 0.63 -4.56
N ASP A 80 -10.11 0.21 -4.25
CA ASP A 80 -9.63 0.07 -2.88
C ASP A 80 -9.23 1.42 -2.28
N LYS A 81 -9.98 1.83 -1.25
CA LYS A 81 -9.76 3.09 -0.51
C LYS A 81 -8.42 3.10 0.21
N TRP A 82 -7.86 1.94 0.54
CA TRP A 82 -6.60 1.80 1.26
C TRP A 82 -5.39 1.73 0.34
N ALA A 83 -5.58 1.46 -0.96
CA ALA A 83 -4.49 1.25 -1.91
C ALA A 83 -3.58 2.48 -2.11
N LYS A 84 -4.05 3.68 -1.74
CA LYS A 84 -3.27 4.92 -1.74
C LYS A 84 -2.81 5.38 -0.36
N THR A 85 -3.01 4.59 0.68
CA THR A 85 -2.62 4.96 2.04
C THR A 85 -1.16 4.59 2.30
N HIS A 86 -0.42 5.51 2.92
CA HIS A 86 1.02 5.36 3.18
C HIS A 86 1.34 5.65 4.63
N CYS A 87 1.87 4.64 5.34
CA CYS A 87 2.27 4.78 6.73
C CYS A 87 3.56 5.60 6.85
N VAL A 88 3.43 6.79 7.45
CA VAL A 88 4.53 7.74 7.70
C VAL A 88 4.97 7.77 9.15
N GLY A 89 4.08 7.40 10.08
CA GLY A 89 4.39 7.24 11.51
C GLY A 89 4.08 5.82 11.98
N PHE A 90 5.01 5.23 12.74
CA PHE A 90 4.86 3.90 13.34
C PHE A 90 5.67 3.86 14.64
N SER A 91 5.05 4.23 15.76
CA SER A 91 5.76 4.40 17.03
C SER A 91 4.88 4.11 18.24
N ALA A 92 5.48 3.50 19.28
CA ALA A 92 4.86 3.43 20.60
C ALA A 92 5.01 4.74 21.41
N ASP A 93 5.86 5.68 20.95
CA ASP A 93 6.08 6.97 21.60
C ASP A 93 5.05 7.99 21.13
N LEU A 94 4.06 8.27 21.98
CA LEU A 94 2.99 9.23 21.67
C LEU A 94 3.51 10.65 21.40
N ASN A 95 4.62 11.07 22.02
CA ASN A 95 5.19 12.40 21.77
C ASN A 95 5.70 12.52 20.34
N LYS A 96 6.31 11.45 19.80
CA LYS A 96 6.74 11.41 18.39
C LYS A 96 5.55 11.49 17.44
N ILE A 97 4.43 10.88 17.80
CA ILE A 97 3.20 10.87 16.99
C ILE A 97 2.57 12.26 16.99
N ILE A 98 2.47 12.90 18.15
CA ILE A 98 2.00 14.30 18.27
C ILE A 98 2.91 15.23 17.46
N GLU A 99 4.23 15.07 17.56
CA GLU A 99 5.18 15.88 16.79
C GLU A 99 5.01 15.68 15.28
N LEU A 100 4.80 14.44 14.82
CA LEU A 100 4.53 14.13 13.42
C LEU A 100 3.24 14.81 12.94
N LYS A 101 2.15 14.70 13.71
CA LYS A 101 0.86 15.29 13.38
C LYS A 101 0.95 16.80 13.21
N ASN A 102 1.57 17.49 14.18
CA ASN A 102 1.78 18.93 14.09
C ASN A 102 2.56 19.33 12.82
N LYS A 103 3.56 18.54 12.42
CA LYS A 103 4.28 18.79 11.17
C LYS A 103 3.42 18.58 9.93
N LEU A 104 2.58 17.56 9.92
CA LEU A 104 1.65 17.33 8.80
C LEU A 104 0.63 18.47 8.70
N ASP A 105 0.14 18.97 9.85
CA ASP A 105 -0.73 20.15 9.92
C ASP A 105 -0.02 21.41 9.37
N GLU A 106 1.24 21.66 9.78
CA GLU A 106 2.07 22.76 9.25
C GLU A 106 2.29 22.66 7.73
N MET A 107 2.37 21.44 7.20
CA MET A 107 2.49 21.15 5.77
C MET A 107 1.15 21.22 5.02
N ASN A 108 0.03 21.43 5.71
CA ASN A 108 -1.33 21.31 5.19
C ASN A 108 -1.59 19.95 4.50
N ILE A 109 -1.14 18.87 5.12
CA ILE A 109 -1.33 17.49 4.63
C ILE A 109 -2.36 16.80 5.50
N GLU A 110 -3.45 16.33 4.87
CA GLU A 110 -4.42 15.49 5.55
C GLU A 110 -3.82 14.14 5.92
N TYR A 111 -4.17 13.66 7.11
CA TYR A 111 -3.76 12.37 7.61
C TYR A 111 -4.90 11.70 8.39
N PHE A 112 -4.78 10.39 8.54
CA PHE A 112 -5.57 9.64 9.50
C PHE A 112 -4.65 8.81 10.40
N GLU A 113 -5.15 8.46 11.56
CA GLU A 113 -4.41 7.68 12.55
C GLU A 113 -5.23 6.51 13.06
N ASP A 114 -4.52 5.48 13.49
CA ASP A 114 -5.08 4.41 14.32
C ASP A 114 -4.01 3.91 15.30
N ASN A 115 -4.36 2.87 16.05
CA ASN A 115 -3.40 2.15 16.86
C ASN A 115 -3.66 0.64 16.79
N ILE A 116 -2.58 -0.13 17.01
CA ILE A 116 -2.62 -1.58 17.03
C ILE A 116 -2.00 -2.11 18.33
N PRO A 117 -2.48 -3.24 18.88
CA PRO A 117 -1.93 -3.85 20.09
C PRO A 117 -0.63 -4.62 19.80
N TYR A 118 0.36 -3.96 19.18
CA TYR A 118 1.58 -4.58 18.67
C TYR A 118 2.43 -5.24 19.79
N TYR A 119 2.53 -4.59 20.97
CA TYR A 119 3.16 -5.18 22.16
C TYR A 119 2.13 -5.61 23.22
N GLY A 120 0.90 -5.89 22.79
CA GLY A 120 -0.26 -6.12 23.66
C GLY A 120 -1.12 -4.88 23.84
N ILE A 121 -2.29 -5.07 24.46
CA ILE A 121 -3.35 -4.05 24.58
C ILE A 121 -2.87 -2.82 25.38
N GLU A 122 -2.03 -3.03 26.39
CA GLU A 122 -1.54 -1.95 27.26
C GLU A 122 -0.40 -1.12 26.65
N ARG A 123 0.22 -1.62 25.57
CA ARG A 123 1.34 -0.96 24.89
C ARG A 123 1.09 -0.93 23.38
N PRO A 124 0.13 -0.12 22.93
CA PRO A 124 -0.18 -0.01 21.52
C PRO A 124 0.94 0.70 20.76
N VAL A 125 0.98 0.45 19.45
CA VAL A 125 1.75 1.24 18.51
C VAL A 125 0.78 2.07 17.69
N TYR A 126 1.05 3.37 17.64
CA TYR A 126 0.26 4.33 16.89
C TYR A 126 0.78 4.41 15.46
N ARG A 127 -0.15 4.53 14.53
CA ARG A 127 0.16 4.63 13.11
C ARG A 127 -0.46 5.89 12.56
N VAL A 128 0.30 6.62 11.75
CA VAL A 128 -0.17 7.81 11.05
C VAL A 128 0.05 7.60 9.56
N PHE A 129 -0.99 7.86 8.79
CA PHE A 129 -1.03 7.61 7.38
C PHE A 129 -1.38 8.88 6.61
N VAL A 130 -0.74 9.05 5.46
CA VAL A 130 -1.10 10.06 4.46
C VAL A 130 -1.64 9.36 3.21
N SER A 131 -2.30 10.11 2.33
CA SER A 131 -2.94 9.55 1.13
C SER A 131 -2.29 10.03 -0.16
N GLY A 132 -2.25 9.14 -1.16
CA GLY A 132 -1.81 9.44 -2.50
C GLY A 132 -0.40 10.03 -2.53
N CYS A 133 -0.22 11.09 -3.34
CA CYS A 133 1.10 11.65 -3.60
C CYS A 133 1.64 12.57 -2.49
N ASP A 134 0.91 12.78 -1.39
CA ASP A 134 1.48 13.44 -0.22
C ASP A 134 2.60 12.61 0.42
N ILE A 135 2.70 11.32 0.09
CA ILE A 135 3.85 10.49 0.44
C ILE A 135 5.17 11.06 -0.09
N LEU A 136 5.18 11.66 -1.28
CA LEU A 136 6.38 12.22 -1.88
C LEU A 136 6.93 13.41 -1.07
N LYS A 137 6.04 14.15 -0.41
CA LYS A 137 6.40 15.27 0.47
C LYS A 137 6.82 14.80 1.86
N THR A 138 6.36 13.64 2.30
CA THR A 138 6.48 13.17 3.69
C THR A 138 7.45 11.99 3.85
N GLU A 139 8.02 11.45 2.77
CA GLU A 139 8.91 10.28 2.80
C GLU A 139 10.07 10.45 3.78
N HIS A 140 10.67 11.64 3.81
CA HIS A 140 11.78 11.97 4.70
C HIS A 140 11.42 11.89 6.20
N LEU A 141 10.14 12.07 6.55
CA LEU A 141 9.66 12.00 7.94
C LEU A 141 9.75 10.59 8.51
N LYS A 142 9.61 9.55 7.66
CA LYS A 142 9.66 8.13 8.09
C LYS A 142 10.91 7.80 8.88
N LYS A 143 12.06 8.39 8.53
CA LYS A 143 13.34 8.18 9.21
C LYS A 143 13.28 8.53 10.71
N LYS A 144 12.46 9.50 11.09
CA LYS A 144 12.32 9.96 12.49
C LYS A 144 11.15 9.29 13.22
N TYR A 145 10.04 9.06 12.51
CA TYR A 145 8.75 8.69 13.13
C TYR A 145 8.32 7.25 12.92
N ARG A 146 9.07 6.43 12.16
CA ARG A 146 8.90 4.96 12.14
C ARG A 146 9.99 4.31 12.98
N THR A 147 9.65 3.97 14.22
CA THR A 147 10.59 3.45 15.22
C THR A 147 10.44 1.97 15.47
N GLU A 148 9.24 1.42 15.26
CA GLU A 148 8.99 -0.02 15.42
C GLU A 148 9.33 -0.78 14.12
N LYS A 149 9.61 -2.08 14.24
CA LYS A 149 10.03 -2.95 13.13
C LYS A 149 8.93 -3.92 12.71
#